data_AF-A0A1E3X7H3-F1
#
_entry.id   AF-A0A1E3X7H3-F1
#
_cell.length_a   1.000
_cell.length_b   1.000
_cell.length_c   1.000
_cell.angle_alpha   90.00
_cell.angle_beta   90.00
_cell.angle_gamma   90.00
#
_symmetry.space_group_name_H-M   'P 1'
#
loop_
_entity.id
_entity.type
_entity.pdbx_description
1 polymer ?
#
loop_
_entity_poly.entity_id
_entity_poly.type
_entity_poly.pdbx_seq_one_letter_code
_entity_poly.pdbx_strand_id
1 'polypeptide(L)'
;MTVDNKIAIVSAIISFISMLIAIFFSKKSSLASQQSLENAEKANHIAIGQTETSLREQIMLARQRMEDIGFKIQEVLRDREIDNLSNEEKYHIDFLKKSWNSAVEGYLNTHEDACGKFLDKKTDPDRFKKIYVNEIRNICDPSNNSYARLMHPDSTSKFEAIWKVYRQWHKHEY
;
A
#
# COMPACT_ATOMS: atom_id res chain seq x y z
N MET A 1 -12.85 73.60 19.91
CA MET A 1 -12.43 72.19 19.78
C MET A 1 -10.99 72.10 20.25
N THR A 2 -10.72 71.37 21.34
CA THR A 2 -9.36 71.21 21.91
C THR A 2 -8.48 70.34 20.99
N VAL A 3 -7.16 70.47 21.10
CA VAL A 3 -6.19 69.66 20.32
C VAL A 3 -6.42 68.16 20.56
N ASP A 4 -6.75 67.78 21.79
CA ASP A 4 -7.04 66.40 22.18
C ASP A 4 -8.24 65.82 21.44
N ASN A 5 -9.31 66.61 21.23
CA ASN A 5 -10.47 66.17 20.45
C ASN A 5 -10.13 65.93 18.98
N LYS A 6 -9.16 66.66 18.40
CA LYS A 6 -8.72 66.43 17.02
C LYS A 6 -7.95 65.12 16.90
N ILE A 7 -7.07 64.83 17.85
CA ILE A 7 -6.28 63.59 17.90
C ILE A 7 -7.20 62.38 18.06
N ALA A 8 -8.17 62.45 18.99
CA ALA A 8 -9.13 61.37 19.23
C ALA A 8 -9.95 61.01 17.98
N ILE A 9 -10.41 62.02 17.22
CA ILE A 9 -11.16 61.79 15.97
C ILE A 9 -10.28 61.13 14.90
N VAL A 10 -9.03 61.57 14.74
CA VAL A 10 -8.10 60.97 13.77
C VAL A 10 -7.79 59.52 14.12
N SER A 11 -7.53 59.21 15.40
CA SER A 11 -7.31 57.84 15.85
C SER A 11 -8.54 56.96 15.63
N ALA A 12 -9.75 57.46 15.89
CA ALA A 12 -11.00 56.73 15.64
C ALA A 12 -11.18 56.38 14.14
N ILE A 13 -10.84 57.31 13.24
CA ILE A 13 -10.90 57.09 11.79
C ILE A 13 -9.89 56.00 11.37
N ILE A 14 -8.66 56.06 11.86
CA ILE A 14 -7.62 55.06 11.54
C ILE A 14 -8.07 53.67 12.02
N SER A 15 -8.53 53.55 13.27
CA SER A 15 -9.02 52.28 13.81
C SER A 15 -10.21 51.73 13.01
N PHE A 16 -11.12 52.59 12.56
CA PHE A 16 -12.26 52.18 11.73
C PHE A 16 -11.81 51.65 10.37
N ILE A 17 -10.87 52.34 9.70
CA ILE A 17 -10.31 51.87 8.42
C ILE A 17 -9.56 50.55 8.61
N SER A 18 -8.76 50.42 9.67
CA SER A 18 -8.06 49.17 10.01
C SER A 18 -9.03 48.02 10.25
N MET A 19 -10.16 48.27 10.92
CA MET A 19 -11.21 47.27 11.12
C MET A 19 -11.79 46.77 9.79
N LEU A 20 -12.10 47.68 8.86
CA LEU A 20 -12.62 47.30 7.53
C LEU A 20 -11.61 46.48 6.73
N ILE A 21 -10.34 46.88 6.76
CA ILE A 21 -9.23 46.15 6.11
C ILE A 21 -9.06 44.76 6.73
N ALA A 22 -9.12 44.64 8.05
CA ALA A 22 -9.02 43.36 8.76
C ALA A 22 -10.17 42.41 8.40
N ILE A 23 -11.41 42.92 8.33
CA ILE A 23 -12.57 42.14 7.90
C ILE A 23 -12.41 41.65 6.45
N PHE A 24 -11.94 42.53 5.56
CA PHE A 24 -11.68 42.18 4.17
C PHE A 24 -10.62 41.08 4.05
N PHE A 25 -9.49 41.22 4.73
CA PHE A 25 -8.44 40.20 4.73
C PHE A 25 -8.89 38.90 5.39
N SER A 26 -9.66 38.96 6.47
CA SER A 26 -10.20 37.78 7.14
C SER A 26 -11.12 36.98 6.21
N LYS A 27 -12.02 37.65 5.47
CA LYS A 27 -12.87 36.99 4.46
C LYS A 27 -12.05 36.35 3.35
N LYS A 28 -11.07 37.07 2.79
CA LYS A 28 -10.17 36.54 1.76
C LYS A 28 -9.35 35.35 2.27
N SER A 29 -8.85 35.43 3.50
CA SER A 29 -8.10 34.36 4.16
C SER A 29 -8.96 33.12 4.40
N SER A 30 -10.22 33.29 4.80
CA SER A 30 -11.17 32.17 4.96
C SER A 30 -11.44 31.45 3.63
N LEU A 31 -11.62 32.18 2.54
CA LEU A 31 -11.80 31.59 1.20
C LEU A 31 -10.53 30.84 0.74
N ALA A 32 -9.36 31.45 0.91
CA ALA A 32 -8.09 30.80 0.61
C ALA A 32 -7.86 29.54 1.46
N SER A 33 -8.27 29.56 2.73
CA SER A 33 -8.20 28.40 3.64
C SER A 33 -9.13 27.27 3.18
N GLN A 34 -10.36 27.57 2.75
CA GLN A 34 -11.27 26.57 2.19
C GLN A 34 -10.70 25.93 0.91
N GLN A 35 -10.18 26.74 -0.02
CA GLN A 35 -9.52 26.24 -1.22
C GLN A 35 -8.28 25.40 -0.89
N SER A 36 -7.52 25.77 0.14
CA SER A 36 -6.38 24.98 0.61
C SER A 36 -6.80 23.62 1.17
N LEU A 37 -7.92 23.54 1.88
CA LEU A 37 -8.46 22.27 2.38
C LEU A 37 -8.92 21.37 1.21
N GLU A 38 -9.65 21.92 0.25
CA GLU A 38 -10.07 21.17 -0.94
C GLU A 38 -8.86 20.65 -1.76
N ASN A 39 -7.83 21.49 -1.91
CA ASN A 39 -6.59 21.08 -2.57
C ASN A 39 -5.83 20.01 -1.78
N ALA A 40 -5.85 20.07 -0.44
CA ALA A 40 -5.25 19.06 0.42
C ALA A 40 -5.98 17.71 0.31
N GLU A 41 -7.33 17.72 0.23
CA GLU A 41 -8.12 16.51 -0.01
C GLU A 41 -7.82 15.89 -1.37
N LYS A 42 -7.77 16.70 -2.44
CA LYS A 42 -7.37 16.23 -3.78
C LYS A 42 -5.97 15.64 -3.78
N ALA A 43 -5.01 16.30 -3.12
CA ALA A 43 -3.65 15.81 -2.99
C ALA A 43 -3.60 14.46 -2.23
N ASN A 44 -4.41 14.31 -1.18
CA ASN A 44 -4.52 13.05 -0.44
C ASN A 44 -5.07 11.92 -1.33
N HIS A 45 -6.13 12.18 -2.12
CA HIS A 45 -6.66 11.19 -3.06
C HIS A 45 -5.64 10.77 -4.13
N ILE A 46 -4.85 11.72 -4.64
CA ILE A 46 -3.75 11.43 -5.58
C ILE A 46 -2.69 10.54 -4.89
N ALA A 47 -2.31 10.87 -3.65
CA ALA A 47 -1.33 10.09 -2.89
C ALA A 47 -1.80 8.64 -2.62
N ILE A 48 -3.09 8.43 -2.34
CA ILE A 48 -3.69 7.09 -2.25
C ILE A 48 -3.54 6.34 -3.58
N GLY A 49 -3.90 6.97 -4.70
CA GLY A 49 -3.76 6.35 -6.03
C GLY A 49 -2.31 6.01 -6.40
N GLN A 50 -1.35 6.86 -6.01
CA GLN A 50 0.08 6.58 -6.17
C GLN A 50 0.54 5.40 -5.30
N THR A 51 0.06 5.32 -4.06
CA THR A 51 0.33 4.20 -3.15
C THR A 51 -0.19 2.88 -3.73
N GLU A 52 -1.42 2.87 -4.25
CA GLU A 52 -2.00 1.70 -4.92
C GLU A 52 -1.21 1.27 -6.16
N THR A 53 -0.77 2.23 -6.97
CA THR A 53 0.02 1.95 -8.17
C THR A 53 1.38 1.34 -7.80
N SER A 54 2.07 1.92 -6.81
CA SER A 54 3.34 1.39 -6.31
C SER A 54 3.19 -0.02 -5.72
N LEU A 55 2.13 -0.27 -4.94
CA LEU A 55 1.82 -1.60 -4.43
C LEU A 55 1.65 -2.62 -5.56
N ARG A 56 0.92 -2.23 -6.61
CA ARG A 56 0.68 -3.08 -7.77
C ARG A 56 1.97 -3.42 -8.50
N GLU A 57 2.85 -2.45 -8.71
CA GLU A 57 4.17 -2.68 -9.30
C GLU A 57 5.02 -3.62 -8.45
N GLN A 58 5.07 -3.42 -7.13
CA GLN A 58 5.86 -4.28 -6.25
C GLN A 58 5.36 -5.73 -6.26
N ILE A 59 4.04 -5.94 -6.25
CA ILE A 59 3.45 -7.29 -6.33
C ILE A 59 3.77 -7.93 -7.68
N MET A 60 3.64 -7.17 -8.77
CA MET A 60 3.96 -7.64 -10.12
C MET A 60 5.44 -8.04 -10.24
N LEU A 61 6.36 -7.22 -9.74
CA LEU A 61 7.79 -7.49 -9.76
C LEU A 61 8.15 -8.73 -8.92
N ALA A 62 7.52 -8.92 -7.77
CA ALA A 62 7.73 -10.10 -6.95
C ALA A 62 7.22 -11.37 -7.64
N ARG A 63 6.05 -11.31 -8.29
CA ARG A 63 5.52 -12.41 -9.10
C ARG A 63 6.42 -12.74 -10.28
N GLN A 64 6.86 -11.73 -11.03
CA GLN A 64 7.77 -11.90 -12.16
C GLN A 64 9.07 -12.60 -11.73
N ARG A 65 9.63 -12.24 -10.57
CA ARG A 65 10.81 -12.90 -10.02
C ARG A 65 10.57 -14.39 -9.74
N MET A 66 9.39 -14.76 -9.24
CA MET A 66 9.03 -16.17 -9.10
C MET A 66 9.01 -16.83 -10.47
N GLU A 67 8.22 -16.31 -11.42
CA GLU A 67 8.09 -16.83 -12.78
C GLU A 67 9.46 -17.03 -13.47
N ASP A 68 10.36 -16.04 -13.41
CA ASP A 68 11.71 -16.11 -13.98
C ASP A 68 12.53 -17.27 -13.40
N ILE A 69 12.45 -17.52 -12.09
CA ILE A 69 13.15 -18.65 -11.46
C ILE A 69 12.47 -19.97 -11.83
N GLY A 70 11.14 -19.99 -11.91
CA GLY A 70 10.37 -21.15 -12.34
C GLY A 70 10.76 -21.59 -13.76
N PHE A 71 10.89 -20.65 -14.69
CA PHE A 71 11.35 -20.92 -16.05
C PHE A 71 12.77 -21.47 -16.07
N LYS A 72 13.70 -20.92 -15.27
CA LYS A 72 15.07 -21.45 -15.14
C LYS A 72 15.10 -22.87 -14.59
N ILE A 73 14.25 -23.18 -13.61
CA ILE A 73 14.12 -24.55 -13.10
C ILE A 73 13.67 -25.50 -14.23
N GLN A 74 12.64 -25.11 -14.98
CA GLN A 74 12.12 -25.91 -16.09
C GLN A 74 13.15 -26.10 -17.20
N GLU A 75 13.93 -25.06 -17.53
CA GLU A 75 14.99 -25.10 -18.54
C GLU A 75 16.09 -26.11 -18.21
N VAL A 76 16.39 -26.29 -16.92
CA VAL A 76 17.39 -27.24 -16.45
C VAL A 76 16.82 -28.67 -16.41
N LEU A 77 15.56 -28.82 -15.97
CA LEU A 77 14.89 -30.11 -15.95
C LEU A 77 14.70 -30.68 -17.37
N ARG A 78 14.24 -29.87 -18.33
CA ARG A 78 13.94 -30.32 -19.71
C ARG A 78 13.07 -31.58 -19.74
N ASP A 79 12.01 -31.58 -18.93
CA ASP A 79 11.08 -32.71 -18.75
C ASP A 79 11.72 -34.00 -18.17
N ARG A 80 12.96 -33.92 -17.66
CA ARG A 80 13.61 -35.02 -16.94
C ARG A 80 13.32 -34.91 -15.45
N GLU A 81 13.23 -36.07 -14.81
CA GLU A 81 13.26 -36.16 -13.36
C GLU A 81 14.63 -35.76 -12.80
N ILE A 82 14.63 -35.20 -11.59
CA ILE A 82 15.85 -34.70 -10.91
C ILE A 82 16.90 -35.81 -10.77
N ASP A 83 16.48 -37.06 -10.57
CA ASP A 83 17.39 -38.18 -10.38
C ASP A 83 18.24 -38.49 -11.62
N ASN A 84 17.71 -38.16 -12.80
CA ASN A 84 18.35 -38.36 -14.11
C ASN A 84 19.28 -37.19 -14.52
N LEU A 85 19.45 -36.19 -13.66
CA LEU A 85 20.36 -35.07 -13.89
C LEU A 85 21.81 -35.42 -13.52
N SER A 86 22.77 -34.78 -14.19
CA SER A 86 24.17 -34.80 -13.78
C SER A 86 24.36 -34.16 -12.40
N ASN A 87 25.48 -34.46 -11.74
CA ASN A 87 25.77 -33.86 -10.43
C ASN A 87 25.81 -32.33 -10.47
N GLU A 88 26.36 -31.74 -11.53
CA GLU A 88 26.40 -30.28 -11.72
C GLU A 88 24.99 -29.68 -11.88
N GLU A 89 24.14 -30.29 -12.70
CA GLU A 89 22.74 -29.88 -12.86
C GLU A 89 21.96 -30.01 -11.55
N LYS A 90 22.22 -31.06 -10.75
CA LYS A 90 21.60 -31.24 -9.42
C LYS A 90 21.98 -30.10 -8.47
N TYR A 91 23.25 -29.71 -8.41
CA TYR A 91 23.68 -28.55 -7.62
C TYR A 91 23.02 -27.26 -8.10
N HIS A 92 22.90 -27.08 -9.41
CA HIS A 92 22.27 -25.91 -9.99
C HIS A 92 20.76 -25.83 -9.64
N ILE A 93 20.04 -26.95 -9.74
CA ILE A 93 18.63 -27.05 -9.33
C ILE A 93 18.46 -26.76 -7.83
N ASP A 94 19.34 -27.27 -6.96
CA ASP A 94 19.25 -26.97 -5.52
C ASP A 94 19.38 -25.48 -5.23
N PHE A 95 20.33 -24.80 -5.90
CA PHE A 95 20.46 -23.35 -5.81
C PHE A 95 19.22 -22.60 -6.32
N LEU A 96 18.66 -23.03 -7.46
CA LEU A 96 17.43 -22.43 -8.00
C LEU A 96 16.23 -22.66 -7.09
N LYS A 97 16.10 -23.83 -6.46
CA LYS A 97 15.04 -24.11 -5.48
C LYS A 97 15.16 -23.21 -4.24
N LYS A 98 16.37 -22.99 -3.74
CA LYS A 98 16.63 -22.02 -2.64
C LYS A 98 16.24 -20.61 -3.06
N SER A 99 16.59 -20.21 -4.27
CA SER A 99 16.24 -18.90 -4.84
C SER A 99 14.72 -18.75 -5.01
N TRP A 100 14.04 -19.80 -5.47
CA TRP A 100 12.57 -19.84 -5.59
C TRP A 100 11.90 -19.67 -4.22
N ASN A 101 12.37 -20.40 -3.21
CA ASN A 101 11.86 -20.28 -1.85
C ASN A 101 12.00 -18.85 -1.31
N SER A 102 13.15 -18.20 -1.57
CA SER A 102 13.39 -16.81 -1.22
C SER A 102 12.47 -15.84 -1.98
N ALA A 103 12.22 -16.09 -3.27
CA ALA A 103 11.31 -15.28 -4.08
C ALA A 103 9.85 -15.41 -3.62
N VAL A 104 9.40 -16.62 -3.27
CA VAL A 104 8.07 -16.86 -2.69
C VAL A 104 7.91 -16.09 -1.38
N GLU A 105 8.90 -16.15 -0.50
CA GLU A 105 8.88 -15.37 0.74
C GLU A 105 8.83 -13.86 0.47
N GLY A 106 9.60 -13.37 -0.52
CA GLY A 106 9.53 -11.99 -0.97
C GLY A 106 8.15 -11.58 -1.47
N TYR A 107 7.49 -12.44 -2.25
CA TYR A 107 6.13 -12.22 -2.74
C TYR A 107 5.09 -12.16 -1.61
N LEU A 108 5.21 -13.03 -0.60
CA LEU A 108 4.37 -12.99 0.59
C LEU A 108 4.66 -11.74 1.44
N ASN A 109 5.92 -11.32 1.59
CA ASN A 109 6.27 -10.08 2.30
C ASN A 109 5.65 -8.85 1.63
N THR A 110 5.64 -8.79 0.30
CA THR A 110 4.97 -7.70 -0.43
C THR A 110 3.46 -7.70 -0.18
N HIS A 111 2.84 -8.89 -0.13
CA HIS A 111 1.42 -9.01 0.21
C HIS A 111 1.10 -8.63 1.65
N GLU A 112 1.99 -8.97 2.58
CA GLU A 112 1.89 -8.57 3.99
C GLU A 112 1.91 -7.05 4.15
N ASP A 113 2.84 -6.39 3.46
CA ASP A 113 2.92 -4.93 3.44
C ASP A 113 1.67 -4.30 2.78
N ALA A 114 1.20 -4.85 1.66
CA ALA A 114 -0.03 -4.40 1.00
C ALA A 114 -1.26 -4.53 1.91
N CYS A 115 -1.40 -5.68 2.58
CA CYS A 115 -2.47 -5.94 3.55
C CYS A 115 -2.35 -5.00 4.76
N GLY A 116 -1.15 -4.74 5.25
CA GLY A 116 -0.89 -3.79 6.33
C GLY A 116 -1.35 -2.37 5.95
N LYS A 117 -1.00 -1.90 4.75
CA LYS A 117 -1.46 -0.59 4.24
C LYS A 117 -2.98 -0.51 4.09
N PHE A 118 -3.63 -1.60 3.68
CA PHE A 118 -5.09 -1.70 3.65
C PHE A 118 -5.71 -1.60 5.06
N LEU A 119 -5.18 -2.35 6.03
CA LEU A 119 -5.64 -2.30 7.42
C LEU A 119 -5.46 -0.89 8.04
N ASP A 120 -4.39 -0.20 7.65
CA ASP A 120 -4.10 1.20 8.03
C ASP A 120 -4.96 2.25 7.29
N LYS A 121 -5.86 1.85 6.38
CA LYS A 121 -6.67 2.74 5.54
C LYS A 121 -5.84 3.69 4.64
N LYS A 122 -4.65 3.25 4.22
CA LYS A 122 -3.77 3.98 3.28
C LYS A 122 -4.08 3.67 1.81
N THR A 123 -5.06 2.80 1.56
CA THR A 123 -5.59 2.43 0.24
C THR A 123 -7.11 2.58 0.23
N ASP A 124 -7.72 2.65 -0.95
CA ASP A 124 -9.17 2.57 -1.10
C ASP A 124 -9.65 1.14 -0.76
N PRO A 125 -10.46 0.93 0.30
CA PRO A 125 -10.79 -0.40 0.77
C PRO A 125 -11.56 -1.26 -0.24
N ASP A 126 -12.50 -0.64 -0.96
CA ASP A 126 -13.38 -1.33 -1.91
C ASP A 126 -12.58 -1.77 -3.14
N ARG A 127 -11.74 -0.88 -3.65
CA ARG A 127 -10.85 -1.16 -4.78
C ARG A 127 -9.81 -2.21 -4.41
N PHE A 128 -9.19 -2.09 -3.25
CA PHE A 128 -8.19 -3.05 -2.78
C PHE A 128 -8.79 -4.46 -2.69
N LYS A 129 -9.97 -4.59 -2.04
CA LYS A 129 -10.67 -5.87 -1.96
C LYS A 129 -11.02 -6.42 -3.34
N LYS A 130 -11.57 -5.60 -4.23
CA LYS A 130 -11.93 -6.03 -5.60
C LYS A 130 -10.73 -6.60 -6.37
N ILE A 131 -9.55 -6.02 -6.19
CA ILE A 131 -8.33 -6.44 -6.89
C ILE A 131 -7.73 -7.71 -6.25
N TYR A 132 -7.62 -7.75 -4.93
CA TYR A 132 -6.77 -8.74 -4.24
C TYR A 132 -7.52 -9.87 -3.52
N VAL A 133 -8.85 -9.86 -3.48
CA VAL A 133 -9.64 -10.90 -2.76
C VAL A 133 -9.28 -12.33 -3.18
N ASN A 134 -9.19 -12.60 -4.48
CA ASN A 134 -8.87 -13.93 -4.99
C ASN A 134 -7.40 -14.30 -4.74
N GLU A 135 -6.50 -13.33 -4.85
CA GLU A 135 -5.06 -13.55 -4.65
C GLU A 135 -4.76 -13.88 -3.19
N ILE A 136 -5.35 -13.13 -2.25
CA ILE A 136 -5.24 -13.39 -0.81
C ILE A 136 -5.89 -14.73 -0.43
N ARG A 137 -7.04 -15.07 -1.03
CA ARG A 137 -7.65 -16.39 -0.85
C ARG A 137 -6.71 -17.51 -1.31
N ASN A 138 -6.11 -17.38 -2.49
CA ASN A 138 -5.18 -18.38 -3.03
C ASN A 138 -3.88 -18.51 -2.24
N ILE A 139 -3.42 -17.42 -1.61
CA ILE A 139 -2.27 -17.42 -0.71
C ILE A 139 -2.58 -18.18 0.59
N CYS A 140 -3.79 -18.03 1.11
CA CYS A 140 -4.23 -18.66 2.37
C CYS A 140 -4.79 -20.09 2.20
N ASP A 141 -4.88 -20.59 0.97
CA ASP A 141 -5.43 -21.91 0.67
C ASP A 141 -4.42 -23.03 1.01
N PRO A 142 -4.75 -23.95 1.94
CA PRO A 142 -3.87 -25.05 2.31
C PRO A 142 -3.56 -26.02 1.16
N SER A 143 -4.42 -26.09 0.15
CA SER A 143 -4.19 -26.93 -1.04
C SER A 143 -3.10 -26.35 -1.96
N ASN A 144 -2.71 -25.10 -1.77
CA ASN A 144 -1.68 -24.45 -2.56
C ASN A 144 -0.28 -24.72 -1.99
N ASN A 145 0.36 -25.78 -2.51
CA ASN A 145 1.69 -26.23 -2.10
C ASN A 145 2.79 -25.16 -2.21
N SER A 146 2.61 -24.15 -3.08
CA SER A 146 3.61 -23.09 -3.29
C SER A 146 3.82 -22.24 -2.04
N TYR A 147 2.77 -22.03 -1.25
CA TYR A 147 2.77 -21.12 -0.09
C TYR A 147 2.62 -21.85 1.24
N ALA A 148 2.13 -23.09 1.21
CA ALA A 148 1.69 -23.79 2.41
C ALA A 148 2.76 -23.88 3.51
N ARG A 149 4.03 -24.08 3.15
CA ARG A 149 5.16 -24.13 4.10
C ARG A 149 5.29 -22.86 4.96
N LEU A 150 4.93 -21.71 4.42
CA LEU A 150 5.10 -20.39 5.04
C LEU A 150 3.79 -19.84 5.65
N MET A 151 2.66 -20.27 5.10
CA MET A 151 1.33 -19.81 5.50
C MET A 151 0.68 -20.72 6.56
N HIS A 152 1.04 -22.00 6.63
CA HIS A 152 0.37 -22.97 7.50
C HIS A 152 1.30 -23.65 8.53
N PRO A 153 0.78 -23.95 9.74
CA PRO A 153 -0.54 -23.54 10.23
C PRO A 153 -0.65 -22.02 10.44
N ASP A 154 -1.86 -21.48 10.29
CA ASP A 154 -2.13 -20.04 10.33
C ASP A 154 -1.66 -19.40 11.66
N SER A 155 -1.82 -20.13 12.76
CA SER A 155 -1.39 -19.73 14.12
C SER A 155 0.11 -19.47 14.27
N THR A 156 0.94 -20.05 13.40
CA THR A 156 2.41 -19.88 13.44
C THR A 156 2.95 -19.04 12.28
N SER A 157 2.07 -18.59 11.38
CA SER A 157 2.49 -17.81 10.23
C SER A 157 2.90 -16.41 10.64
N LYS A 158 4.04 -15.94 10.09
CA LYS A 158 4.53 -14.58 10.31
C LYS A 158 3.77 -13.50 9.51
N PHE A 159 2.88 -13.91 8.61
CA PHE A 159 2.14 -13.03 7.70
C PHE A 159 0.78 -12.67 8.29
N GLU A 160 0.79 -11.91 9.39
CA GLU A 160 -0.40 -11.63 10.17
C GLU A 160 -1.42 -10.74 9.44
N ALA A 161 -0.94 -9.73 8.70
CA ALA A 161 -1.80 -8.80 7.98
C ALA A 161 -2.57 -9.53 6.87
N ILE A 162 -1.91 -10.43 6.13
CA ILE A 162 -2.59 -11.29 5.14
C ILE A 162 -3.72 -12.07 5.82
N TRP A 163 -3.43 -12.75 6.93
CA TRP A 163 -4.43 -13.52 7.66
C TRP A 163 -5.56 -12.68 8.25
N LYS A 164 -5.27 -11.47 8.75
CA LYS A 164 -6.28 -10.52 9.24
C LYS A 164 -7.22 -10.08 8.12
N VAL A 165 -6.67 -9.72 6.96
CA VAL A 165 -7.45 -9.32 5.78
C VAL A 165 -8.29 -10.49 5.24
N TYR A 166 -7.70 -11.68 5.12
CA TYR A 166 -8.42 -12.88 4.71
C TYR A 166 -9.61 -13.16 5.64
N ARG A 167 -9.39 -13.19 6.96
CA ARG A 167 -10.49 -13.37 7.93
C ARG A 167 -11.53 -12.26 7.86
N GLN A 168 -11.13 -11.02 7.62
CA GLN A 168 -12.07 -9.89 7.48
C GLN A 168 -12.99 -10.09 6.27
N TRP A 169 -12.49 -10.65 5.18
CA TRP A 169 -13.27 -10.83 3.94
C TRP A 169 -14.08 -12.13 3.92
N HIS A 170 -13.58 -13.17 4.58
CA HIS A 170 -14.14 -14.53 4.55
C HIS A 170 -14.77 -14.96 5.89
N LYS A 171 -15.10 -14.01 6.78
CA LYS A 171 -15.68 -14.24 8.11
C LYS A 171 -17.00 -15.03 8.12
N HIS A 172 -17.61 -15.26 6.95
CA HIS A 172 -18.87 -15.99 6.76
C HIS A 172 -18.72 -17.24 5.87
N GLU A 173 -17.51 -17.66 5.52
CA GLU A 173 -17.26 -18.88 4.73
C GLU A 173 -17.00 -20.13 5.60
N TYR A 174 -17.29 -20.05 6.90
CA TYR A 174 -17.19 -21.16 7.86
C TYR A 174 -18.49 -21.33 8.65
#